data_AF-A0A3G6MHQ7-F1
#
_entry.id   AF-A0A3G6MHQ7-F1
#
_cell.length_a   1.000
_cell.length_b   1.000
_cell.length_c   1.000
_cell.angle_alpha   90.00
_cell.angle_beta   90.00
_cell.angle_gamma   90.00
#
_symmetry.space_group_name_H-M   'P 1'
#
loop_
_entity.id
_entity.type
_entity.pdbx_description
1 polymer ?
#
loop_
_entity_poly.entity_id
_entity_poly.type
_entity_poly.pdbx_seq_one_letter_code
_entity_poly.pdbx_strand_id
1 'polypeptide(L)' 'MKNQNIPKGKKLNKKELRTIKGGLLDCIDPWTGGCKKVSLSCAQLQCRPELP' A
#
# COMPACT_ATOMS: atom_id res chain seq x y z
N MET A 1 12.03 0.47 7.94
CA MET A 1 12.92 0.63 6.78
C MET A 1 14.20 1.29 7.25
N LYS A 2 15.36 0.64 7.10
CA LYS A 2 16.65 1.26 7.37
C LYS A 2 16.91 2.31 6.30
N ASN A 3 17.20 3.55 6.70
CA ASN A 3 17.57 4.63 5.78
C ASN A 3 18.93 4.27 5.16
N GLN A 4 18.91 3.68 3.97
CA GLN A 4 20.12 3.45 3.19
C GLN A 4 20.57 4.80 2.62
N ASN A 5 21.56 5.44 3.27
CA ASN A 5 22.20 6.65 2.76
C ASN A 5 23.21 6.26 1.69
N ILE A 6 22.73 6.12 0.45
CA ILE A 6 23.57 5.76 -0.70
C ILE A 6 24.05 7.08 -1.35
N PRO A 7 25.35 7.43 -1.32
CA PRO A 7 25.85 8.72 -1.80
C PRO A 7 25.74 8.92 -3.33
N LYS A 8 25.38 7.87 -4.08
CA LYS A 8 25.16 7.88 -5.54
C LYS A 8 23.72 7.53 -5.97
N GLY A 9 22.76 7.48 -5.05
CA GLY A 9 21.38 7.14 -5.37
C GLY A 9 20.61 8.31 -6.02
N LYS A 10 19.85 8.05 -7.09
CA LYS A 10 18.90 9.04 -7.64
C LYS A 10 17.86 9.35 -6.56
N LYS A 11 17.74 10.62 -6.18
CA LYS A 11 16.71 11.07 -5.24
C LYS A 11 15.33 10.84 -5.87
N LEU A 12 14.62 9.82 -5.38
CA LEU A 12 13.28 9.47 -5.83
C LEU A 12 12.32 10.59 -5.45
N ASN A 13 11.48 10.98 -6.42
CA ASN A 13 10.41 11.94 -6.15
C ASN A 13 9.35 11.31 -5.25
N LYS A 14 8.55 12.15 -4.57
CA LYS A 14 7.52 11.72 -3.59
C LYS A 14 6.55 10.68 -4.17
N LYS A 15 6.27 10.75 -5.48
CA LYS A 15 5.43 9.77 -6.21
C LYS A 15 6.12 8.41 -6.31
N GLU A 16 7.39 8.36 -6.69
CA GLU A 16 8.15 7.11 -6.78
C GLU A 16 8.38 6.49 -5.41
N LEU A 17 8.64 7.30 -4.38
CA LEU A 17 8.69 6.84 -2.99
C LEU A 17 7.36 6.21 -2.53
N ARG A 18 6.21 6.75 -2.94
CA ARG A 18 4.89 6.17 -2.65
C ARG A 18 4.68 4.84 -3.38
N THR A 19 5.14 4.73 -4.63
CA THR A 19 5.11 3.47 -5.38
C THR A 19 5.98 2.41 -4.72
N ILE A 20 7.23 2.73 -4.36
CA ILE A 20 8.17 1.79 -3.73
C ILE A 20 7.71 1.36 -2.35
N LYS A 21 7.14 2.28 -1.56
CA LYS A 21 6.60 1.92 -0.25
C LYS A 21 5.44 0.93 -0.32
N GLY A 22 4.85 0.71 -1.49
CA GLY A 22 3.67 -0.13 -1.65
C GLY A 22 2.51 0.51 -0.89
N GLY A 23 1.91 1.56 -1.47
CA GLY A 23 0.66 2.08 -0.96
C GLY A 23 -0.39 0.98 -0.90
N LEU A 24 -1.07 0.85 0.23
CA LEU A 24 -2.20 -0.06 0.34
C LEU A 24 -3.34 0.45 -0.56
N LEU A 25 -4.00 -0.49 -1.25
CA LEU A 25 -5.14 -0.21 -2.11
C LEU A 25 -6.36 0.08 -1.25
N ASP A 26 -7.10 1.11 -1.63
CA ASP A 26 -8.42 1.34 -1.08
C ASP A 26 -9.36 0.26 -1.65
N CYS A 27 -9.73 -0.69 -0.80
CA CYS A 27 -10.53 -1.84 -1.19
C CYS A 27 -12.00 -1.73 -0.79
N ILE A 28 -12.43 -0.58 -0.25
CA ILE A 28 -13.84 -0.35 0.03
C ILE A 28 -14.54 0.09 -1.26
N ASP A 29 -15.73 -0.46 -1.47
CA ASP A 29 -16.64 0.00 -2.49
C ASP A 29 -17.39 1.24 -1.97
N PRO A 30 -17.25 2.41 -2.62
CA PRO A 30 -17.78 3.67 -2.09
C PRO A 30 -19.32 3.73 -2.10
N TRP A 31 -19.99 2.85 -2.86
CA TRP A 31 -21.46 2.81 -2.91
C TRP A 31 -22.08 1.94 -1.83
N THR A 32 -21.46 0.81 -1.51
CA THR A 32 -22.02 -0.18 -0.57
C THR A 32 -21.34 -0.17 0.79
N GLY A 33 -20.17 0.47 0.92
CA GLY A 33 -19.33 0.43 2.12
C GLY A 33 -18.70 -0.95 2.36
N GLY A 34 -18.94 -1.92 1.47
CA GLY A 34 -18.41 -3.27 1.54
C GLY A 34 -17.01 -3.40 0.93
N CYS A 35 -16.39 -4.56 1.09
CA CYS A 35 -15.11 -4.85 0.45
C CYS A 35 -15.30 -5.17 -1.03
N LYS A 36 -14.77 -4.31 -1.91
CA LYS A 36 -14.71 -4.54 -3.36
C LYS A 36 -13.76 -5.68 -3.72
N LYS A 37 -12.67 -5.82 -2.96
CA LYS A 37 -11.66 -6.87 -3.16
C LYS A 37 -11.06 -7.26 -1.82
N VAL A 38 -10.92 -8.56 -1.58
CA VAL A 38 -10.22 -9.09 -0.40
C VAL A 38 -8.78 -9.43 -0.79
N SER A 39 -7.79 -8.71 -0.25
CA SER A 39 -6.38 -8.98 -0.53
C SER A 39 -5.45 -8.41 0.55
N LEU A 40 -4.25 -8.99 0.72
CA LEU A 40 -3.25 -8.44 1.65
C LEU A 40 -2.82 -7.01 1.30
N SER A 41 -2.94 -6.63 0.03
CA SER A 41 -2.65 -5.29 -0.45
C SER A 41 -3.69 -4.24 -0.08
N CYS A 42 -4.82 -4.61 0.54
CA CYS A 42 -5.86 -3.68 0.95
C CYS A 42 -5.45 -2.87 2.19
N ALA A 43 -5.86 -1.59 2.23
CA ALA A 43 -5.60 -0.70 3.36
C ALA A 43 -6.49 -1.03 4.56
N GLN A 44 -7.68 -1.56 4.27
CA GLN A 44 -8.71 -1.89 5.22
C GLN A 44 -8.53 -3.30 5.77
N LEU A 45 -8.51 -3.41 7.11
CA LEU A 45 -8.38 -4.69 7.81
C LEU A 45 -9.55 -5.62 7.53
N GLN A 46 -10.78 -5.09 7.45
CA GLN A 46 -11.97 -5.88 7.12
C GLN A 46 -11.95 -6.47 5.70
N CYS A 47 -11.07 -5.97 4.82
CA CYS A 47 -10.90 -6.45 3.45
C CYS A 47 -9.60 -7.23 3.26
N ARG A 48 -8.93 -7.62 4.35
CA ARG A 48 -7.75 -8.48 4.30
C ARG A 48 -8.21 -9.92 4.58
N PRO A 49 -7.72 -10.92 3.83
CA PRO A 49 -8.08 -12.31 4.15
C PRO A 49 -7.52 -12.67 5.53
N GLU A 50 -8.31 -13.39 6.32
CA GLU A 50 -7.87 -14.01 7.56
C GLU A 50 -6.75 -15.01 7.19
N LEU A 51 -5.52 -14.69 7.60
CA LEU A 51 -4.40 -15.62 7.48
C LEU A 51 -4.50 -16.63 8.63
N PRO A 52 -4.39 -17.94 8.37
CA PRO A 52 -4.38 -18.96 9.41
C PRO A 52 -3.15 -18.86 10.32
#